data_AF-A0A7J8ZQB9-F1
#
_entry.id   AF-A0A7J8ZQB9-F1
#
_cell.length_a   1.000
_cell.length_b   1.000
_cell.length_c   1.000
_cell.angle_alpha   90.00
_cell.angle_beta   90.00
_cell.angle_gamma   90.00
#
_symmetry.space_group_name_H-M   'P 1'
#
loop_
_entity.id
_entity.type
_entity.pdbx_description
1 polymer ?
#
loop_
_entity_poly.entity_id
_entity_poly.type
_entity_poly.pdbx_seq_one_letter_code
_entity_poly.pdbx_strand_id
1 'polypeptide(L)'
;MGDFNLALVIVAIVVCVLVFLFNVYLLVNYQHPDDANQAYFPKFVVVFGLSIAAISILMLPADVANRQACRHAIYNGACNLTLPMKELWLAVYIIDAVLVFFVIPFAMFYYEGDQDKSVGKRIKSALLWVVTTAIVCALLLGILYGLAGKVDFTVRHLSSVTTNFPSNWDFSSGQPCIGGSGAHACSAYTASASSEKTWTMRTTFPEYVVALATIVGSVLFSIFGGVGIACLPLGLIASFIRRPKAVITRSQYIKEATELGKRAKEVKKAADALHQEERSGSKGRKWRKNVKAVEKELLQLEEDVKLLEEMYPQGEKVSEITWNFV
;
A
#
# COMPACT_ATOMS: atom_id res chain seq x y z
N MET A 1 -20.52 -16.97 27.66
CA MET A 1 -20.30 -17.60 26.33
C MET A 1 -20.57 -16.63 25.16
N GLY A 2 -21.20 -15.46 25.38
CA GLY A 2 -21.24 -14.36 24.38
C GLY A 2 -20.07 -13.37 24.50
N ASP A 3 -19.30 -13.44 25.59
CA ASP A 3 -18.32 -12.42 25.98
C ASP A 3 -17.05 -12.42 25.12
N PHE A 4 -16.67 -13.58 24.58
CA PHE A 4 -15.45 -13.73 23.77
C PHE A 4 -15.58 -13.06 22.39
N ASN A 5 -16.76 -13.14 21.76
CA ASN A 5 -17.01 -12.52 20.47
C ASN A 5 -17.13 -10.99 20.60
N LEU A 6 -17.77 -10.51 21.68
CA LEU A 6 -17.82 -9.09 22.01
C LEU A 6 -16.40 -8.53 22.23
N ALA A 7 -15.56 -9.24 22.98
CA ALA A 7 -14.17 -8.84 23.21
C ALA A 7 -13.39 -8.74 21.89
N LEU A 8 -13.57 -9.69 20.97
CA LEU A 8 -12.89 -9.68 19.68
C LEU A 8 -13.32 -8.49 18.80
N VAL A 9 -14.61 -8.15 18.81
CA VAL A 9 -15.13 -6.95 18.12
C VAL A 9 -14.57 -5.66 18.75
N ILE A 10 -14.55 -5.56 20.08
CA ILE A 10 -13.98 -4.40 20.79
C ILE A 10 -12.50 -4.23 20.46
N VAL A 11 -11.73 -5.32 20.50
CA VAL A 11 -10.30 -5.31 20.15
C VAL A 11 -10.12 -4.87 18.70
N ALA A 12 -10.91 -5.38 17.76
CA ALA A 12 -10.82 -4.96 16.36
C ALA A 12 -11.08 -3.45 16.20
N ILE A 13 -12.10 -2.90 16.86
CA ILE A 13 -12.40 -1.46 16.82
C ILE A 13 -11.26 -0.64 17.42
N VAL A 14 -10.78 -1.02 18.61
CA VAL A 14 -9.68 -0.31 19.29
C VAL A 14 -8.42 -0.32 18.44
N VAL A 15 -8.07 -1.47 17.86
CA VAL A 15 -6.90 -1.58 16.98
C VAL A 15 -7.05 -0.72 15.73
N CYS A 16 -8.23 -0.70 15.09
CA CYS A 16 -8.49 0.19 13.96
C CYS A 16 -8.31 1.69 14.31
N VAL A 17 -8.78 2.11 15.49
CA VAL A 17 -8.60 3.50 15.97
C VAL A 17 -7.11 3.79 16.23
N LEU A 18 -6.39 2.88 16.87
CA LEU A 18 -4.95 3.03 17.12
C LEU A 18 -4.15 3.12 15.82
N VAL A 19 -4.48 2.31 14.82
CA VAL A 19 -3.87 2.37 13.49
C VAL A 19 -4.10 3.75 12.84
N PHE A 20 -5.32 4.27 12.93
CA PHE A 20 -5.63 5.60 12.38
C PHE A 20 -4.82 6.70 13.08
N LEU A 21 -4.78 6.69 14.42
CA LEU A 21 -3.99 7.65 15.20
C LEU A 21 -2.48 7.57 14.87
N PHE A 22 -1.96 6.36 14.74
CA PHE A 22 -0.57 6.14 14.35
C PHE A 22 -0.25 6.71 12.95
N ASN A 23 -1.14 6.50 11.98
CA ASN A 23 -0.96 7.04 10.63
C ASN A 23 -1.06 8.58 10.58
N VAL A 24 -1.92 9.18 11.41
CA VAL A 24 -1.94 10.64 11.58
C VAL A 24 -0.63 11.14 12.18
N TYR A 25 -0.11 10.45 13.20
CA TYR A 25 1.18 10.79 13.81
C TYR A 25 2.33 10.70 12.79
N LEU A 26 2.38 9.62 12.00
CA LEU A 26 3.37 9.48 10.92
C LEU A 26 3.29 10.64 9.93
N LEU A 27 2.09 11.03 9.51
CA LEU A 27 1.93 12.16 8.59
C LEU A 27 2.43 13.47 9.21
N VAL A 28 2.09 13.75 10.47
CA VAL A 28 2.52 14.99 11.15
C VAL A 28 4.03 15.05 11.33
N ASN A 29 4.70 13.92 11.57
CA ASN A 29 6.14 13.85 11.78
C ASN A 29 6.96 13.87 10.49
N TYR A 30 6.45 13.28 9.40
CA TYR A 30 7.16 13.16 8.12
C TYR A 30 6.68 14.14 7.03
N GLN A 31 5.68 14.97 7.30
CA GLN A 31 5.31 16.05 6.37
C GLN A 31 6.42 17.10 6.26
N HIS A 32 6.59 17.64 5.05
CA HIS A 32 7.48 18.77 4.84
C HIS A 32 6.95 20.02 5.57
N PRO A 33 7.80 20.84 6.22
CA PRO A 33 7.36 22.04 6.94
C PRO A 33 6.57 23.02 6.05
N ASP A 34 6.95 23.14 4.78
CA ASP A 34 6.26 24.02 3.81
C ASP A 34 4.84 23.54 3.46
N ASP A 35 4.55 22.25 3.66
CA ASP A 35 3.25 21.65 3.38
C ASP A 35 2.34 21.56 4.62
N ALA A 36 2.77 22.01 5.81
CA ALA A 36 2.08 21.76 7.07
C ALA A 36 0.58 22.16 7.05
N ASN A 37 0.23 23.30 6.44
CA ASN A 37 -1.14 23.82 6.38
C ASN A 37 -1.77 23.83 4.98
N GLN A 38 -1.18 23.10 4.02
CA GLN A 38 -1.67 23.03 2.64
C GLN A 38 -2.14 21.61 2.27
N ALA A 39 -2.96 21.50 1.22
CA ALA A 39 -3.37 20.24 0.59
C ALA A 39 -3.98 19.16 1.52
N TYR A 40 -5.05 19.50 2.26
CA TYR A 40 -5.75 18.56 3.16
C TYR A 40 -6.31 17.31 2.47
N PHE A 41 -6.74 17.41 1.21
CA PHE A 41 -7.34 16.28 0.49
C PHE A 41 -6.34 15.13 0.23
N PRO A 42 -5.16 15.37 -0.39
CA PRO A 42 -4.12 14.34 -0.49
C PRO A 42 -3.69 13.78 0.86
N LYS A 43 -3.55 14.62 1.90
CA LYS A 43 -3.19 14.16 3.25
C LYS A 43 -4.21 13.16 3.82
N PHE A 44 -5.50 13.43 3.65
CA PHE A 44 -6.56 12.50 4.04
C PHE A 44 -6.44 11.17 3.29
N VAL A 45 -6.24 11.21 1.97
CA VAL A 45 -6.08 10.01 1.14
C VAL A 45 -4.87 9.17 1.60
N VAL A 46 -3.77 9.81 1.97
CA VAL A 46 -2.57 9.13 2.49
C VAL A 46 -2.87 8.43 3.83
N VAL A 47 -3.45 9.14 4.81
CA VAL A 47 -3.77 8.54 6.11
C VAL A 47 -4.77 7.39 5.96
N PHE A 48 -5.79 7.58 5.12
CA PHE A 48 -6.81 6.57 4.87
C PHE A 48 -6.23 5.33 4.17
N GLY A 49 -5.42 5.53 3.13
CA GLY A 49 -4.76 4.44 2.40
C GLY A 49 -3.78 3.64 3.28
N LEU A 50 -2.95 4.32 4.08
CA LEU A 50 -2.06 3.65 5.04
C LEU A 50 -2.84 2.88 6.11
N SER A 51 -3.98 3.42 6.55
CA SER A 51 -4.83 2.77 7.55
C SER A 51 -5.43 1.48 7.02
N ILE A 52 -5.98 1.50 5.81
CA ILE A 52 -6.57 0.29 5.21
C ILE A 52 -5.49 -0.75 4.94
N ALA A 53 -4.33 -0.35 4.40
CA ALA A 53 -3.21 -1.28 4.18
C ALA A 53 -2.76 -1.99 5.48
N ALA A 54 -2.65 -1.24 6.58
CA ALA A 54 -2.32 -1.81 7.88
C ALA A 54 -3.44 -2.73 8.43
N ILE A 55 -4.71 -2.35 8.25
CA ILE A 55 -5.86 -3.18 8.61
C ILE A 55 -5.88 -4.48 7.80
N SER A 56 -5.56 -4.45 6.51
CA SER A 56 -5.48 -5.64 5.65
C SER A 56 -4.49 -6.68 6.19
N ILE A 57 -3.36 -6.24 6.77
CA ILE A 57 -2.38 -7.12 7.43
C ILE A 57 -2.94 -7.67 8.75
N LEU A 58 -3.56 -6.80 9.58
CA LEU A 58 -4.12 -7.18 10.88
C LEU A 58 -5.38 -8.04 10.76
N MET A 59 -5.99 -8.12 9.58
CA MET A 59 -7.12 -9.00 9.31
C MET A 59 -6.73 -10.48 9.33
N LEU A 60 -5.47 -10.83 9.05
CA LEU A 60 -4.98 -12.21 9.11
C LEU A 60 -5.05 -12.81 10.54
N PRO A 61 -4.45 -12.21 11.58
CA PRO A 61 -4.59 -12.73 12.94
C PRO A 61 -6.03 -12.63 13.44
N ALA A 62 -6.81 -11.63 12.98
CA ALA A 62 -8.23 -11.53 13.31
C ALA A 62 -9.04 -12.71 12.74
N ASP A 63 -8.76 -13.18 11.52
CA ASP A 63 -9.40 -14.37 10.93
C ASP A 63 -9.05 -15.63 11.72
N VAL A 64 -7.77 -15.81 12.08
CA VAL A 64 -7.32 -16.95 12.90
C VAL A 64 -8.04 -16.98 14.25
N ALA A 65 -8.11 -15.82 14.93
CA ALA A 65 -8.82 -15.69 16.20
C ALA A 65 -10.33 -15.95 16.05
N ASN A 66 -10.95 -15.45 14.98
CA ASN A 66 -12.38 -15.63 14.70
C ASN A 66 -12.73 -17.11 14.45
N ARG A 67 -11.89 -17.85 13.71
CA ARG A 67 -12.07 -19.29 13.50
C ARG A 67 -11.87 -20.11 14.78
N GLN A 68 -10.90 -19.71 15.61
CA GLN A 68 -10.66 -20.37 16.89
C GLN A 68 -11.82 -20.18 17.86
N ALA A 69 -12.49 -19.03 17.84
CA ALA A 69 -13.69 -18.77 18.63
C ALA A 69 -14.83 -19.75 18.32
N CYS A 70 -14.93 -20.21 17.07
CA CYS A 70 -16.00 -21.11 16.62
C CYS A 70 -15.68 -22.61 16.80
N ARG A 71 -14.43 -23.01 17.08
CA ARG A 71 -14.04 -24.43 17.22
C ARG A 71 -14.75 -25.20 18.35
N HIS A 72 -15.25 -24.51 19.37
CA HIS A 72 -15.88 -25.12 20.55
C HIS A 72 -17.41 -24.92 20.58
N ALA A 73 -18.03 -24.52 19.46
CA ALA A 73 -19.47 -24.35 19.38
C ALA A 73 -20.19 -25.71 19.31
N ILE A 74 -20.88 -26.07 20.39
CA ILE A 74 -21.67 -27.32 20.52
C ILE A 74 -22.98 -27.26 19.68
N TYR A 75 -23.38 -26.06 19.23
CA TYR A 75 -24.60 -25.83 18.45
C TYR A 75 -24.31 -24.97 17.20
N ASN A 76 -24.82 -25.40 16.04
CA ASN A 76 -24.61 -24.78 14.72
C ASN A 76 -24.94 -23.27 14.65
N GLY A 77 -25.78 -22.74 15.56
CA GLY A 77 -26.14 -21.32 15.61
C GLY A 77 -25.19 -20.41 16.41
N ALA A 78 -24.31 -20.96 17.27
CA ALA A 78 -23.42 -20.13 18.11
C ALA A 78 -22.31 -19.45 17.29
N CYS A 79 -21.99 -19.98 16.11
CA CYS A 79 -21.03 -19.39 15.19
C CYS A 79 -21.59 -18.17 14.44
N ASN A 80 -22.91 -17.93 14.47
CA ASN A 80 -23.55 -16.80 13.78
C ASN A 80 -23.31 -15.45 14.48
N LEU A 81 -22.74 -15.46 15.70
CA LEU A 81 -22.33 -14.27 16.45
C LEU A 81 -20.86 -13.88 16.20
N THR A 82 -20.19 -14.51 15.24
CA THR A 82 -18.80 -14.23 14.86
C THR A 82 -18.73 -13.18 13.76
N LEU A 83 -17.55 -12.56 13.57
CA LEU A 83 -17.37 -11.57 12.50
C LEU A 83 -17.55 -12.24 11.13
N PRO A 84 -18.32 -11.64 10.20
CA PRO A 84 -18.50 -12.16 8.85
C PRO A 84 -17.23 -11.93 8.01
N MET A 85 -16.20 -12.74 8.26
CA MET A 85 -14.86 -12.54 7.70
C MET A 85 -14.84 -12.53 6.16
N LYS A 86 -15.66 -13.37 5.50
CA LYS A 86 -15.75 -13.38 4.03
C LYS A 86 -16.16 -12.01 3.49
N GLU A 87 -17.19 -11.41 4.06
CA GLU A 87 -17.69 -10.10 3.65
C GLU A 87 -16.69 -8.99 4.00
N LEU A 88 -16.03 -9.08 5.15
CA LEU A 88 -15.00 -8.11 5.56
C LEU A 88 -13.78 -8.13 4.64
N TRP A 89 -13.27 -9.33 4.29
CA TRP A 89 -12.18 -9.49 3.33
C TRP A 89 -12.56 -8.94 1.97
N LEU A 90 -13.76 -9.27 1.47
CA LEU A 90 -14.25 -8.77 0.19
C LEU A 90 -14.38 -7.24 0.21
N ALA A 91 -14.96 -6.67 1.28
CA ALA A 91 -15.14 -5.24 1.43
C ALA A 91 -13.81 -4.49 1.44
N VAL A 92 -12.83 -4.95 2.23
CA VAL A 92 -11.51 -4.31 2.30
C VAL A 92 -10.77 -4.40 0.98
N TYR A 93 -10.77 -5.56 0.31
CA TYR A 93 -10.13 -5.69 -0.99
C TYR A 93 -10.80 -4.87 -2.10
N ILE A 94 -12.13 -4.71 -2.06
CA ILE A 94 -12.83 -3.80 -2.98
C ILE A 94 -12.43 -2.35 -2.69
N ILE A 95 -12.37 -1.94 -1.43
CA ILE A 95 -11.93 -0.60 -1.04
C ILE A 95 -10.49 -0.36 -1.49
N ASP A 96 -9.58 -1.32 -1.28
CA ASP A 96 -8.19 -1.26 -1.74
C ASP A 96 -8.11 -1.09 -3.27
N ALA A 97 -8.88 -1.88 -4.02
CA ALA A 97 -8.94 -1.75 -5.48
C ALA A 97 -9.44 -0.35 -5.90
N VAL A 98 -10.49 0.16 -5.26
CA VAL A 98 -11.01 1.52 -5.54
C VAL A 98 -9.98 2.59 -5.21
N LEU A 99 -9.27 2.45 -4.10
CA LEU A 99 -8.22 3.39 -3.71
C LEU A 99 -7.07 3.41 -4.72
N VAL A 100 -6.58 2.24 -5.11
CA VAL A 100 -5.43 2.11 -6.02
C VAL A 100 -5.76 2.58 -7.44
N PHE A 101 -6.93 2.19 -7.98
CA PHE A 101 -7.26 2.50 -9.38
C PHE A 101 -7.91 3.87 -9.58
N PHE A 102 -8.58 4.43 -8.57
CA PHE A 102 -9.34 5.68 -8.73
C PHE A 102 -8.89 6.79 -7.79
N VAL A 103 -8.87 6.55 -6.47
CA VAL A 103 -8.69 7.65 -5.49
C VAL A 103 -7.26 8.17 -5.44
N ILE A 104 -6.26 7.28 -5.42
CA ILE A 104 -4.84 7.66 -5.39
C ILE A 104 -4.43 8.36 -6.70
N PRO A 105 -4.74 7.82 -7.91
CA PRO A 105 -4.48 8.54 -9.15
C PRO A 105 -5.20 9.89 -9.21
N PHE A 106 -6.44 9.96 -8.73
CA PHE A 106 -7.17 11.22 -8.64
C PHE A 106 -6.45 12.22 -7.72
N ALA A 107 -6.04 11.79 -6.53
CA ALA A 107 -5.33 12.64 -5.58
C ALA A 107 -3.99 13.12 -6.13
N MET A 108 -3.26 12.27 -6.86
CA MET A 108 -2.01 12.60 -7.52
C MET A 108 -2.20 13.65 -8.64
N PHE A 109 -3.10 13.39 -9.60
CA PHE A 109 -3.38 14.35 -10.68
C PHE A 109 -4.04 15.62 -10.18
N TYR A 110 -4.83 15.53 -9.11
CA TYR A 110 -5.33 16.70 -8.42
C TYR A 110 -4.15 17.47 -7.84
N TYR A 111 -3.27 16.87 -7.04
CA TYR A 111 -2.12 17.55 -6.43
C TYR A 111 -1.16 18.18 -7.45
N GLU A 112 -0.79 17.46 -8.51
CA GLU A 112 0.06 17.95 -9.61
C GLU A 112 -0.65 18.96 -10.52
N GLY A 113 -1.97 19.09 -10.40
CA GLY A 113 -2.76 20.06 -11.13
C GLY A 113 -2.31 21.48 -10.80
N ASP A 114 -1.76 22.13 -11.83
CA ASP A 114 -1.33 23.53 -11.89
C ASP A 114 -2.13 24.44 -10.94
N GLN A 115 -1.46 24.98 -9.91
CA GLN A 115 -2.10 25.77 -8.84
C GLN A 115 -2.71 27.07 -9.36
N ASP A 116 -2.28 27.53 -10.54
CA ASP A 116 -2.79 28.72 -11.21
C ASP A 116 -4.19 28.53 -11.82
N LYS A 117 -4.71 27.28 -11.85
CA LYS A 117 -6.05 26.97 -12.40
C LYS A 117 -7.10 26.98 -11.31
N SER A 118 -8.27 27.55 -11.63
CA SER A 118 -9.48 27.46 -10.79
C SER A 118 -9.77 26.01 -10.37
N VAL A 119 -10.17 25.80 -9.11
CA VAL A 119 -10.46 24.48 -8.51
C VAL A 119 -11.32 23.58 -9.42
N GLY A 120 -12.35 24.13 -10.08
CA GLY A 120 -13.20 23.36 -10.98
C GLY A 120 -12.49 22.82 -12.24
N LYS A 121 -11.58 23.60 -12.84
CA LYS A 121 -10.77 23.15 -13.99
C LYS A 121 -9.78 22.06 -13.57
N ARG A 122 -9.23 22.17 -12.35
CA ARG A 122 -8.33 21.18 -11.76
C ARG A 122 -9.04 19.84 -11.55
N ILE A 123 -10.24 19.86 -10.95
CA ILE A 123 -11.08 18.66 -10.76
C ILE A 123 -11.46 18.03 -12.10
N LYS A 124 -11.90 18.84 -13.08
CA LYS A 124 -12.27 18.32 -14.41
C LYS A 124 -11.09 17.68 -15.12
N SER A 125 -9.91 18.30 -15.04
CA SER A 125 -8.68 17.75 -15.63
C SER A 125 -8.29 16.44 -14.95
N ALA A 126 -8.27 16.39 -13.62
CA ALA A 126 -7.94 15.18 -12.86
C ALA A 126 -8.93 14.04 -13.16
N LEU A 127 -10.24 14.32 -13.18
CA LEU A 127 -11.27 13.33 -13.53
C LEU A 127 -11.08 12.77 -14.94
N LEU A 128 -10.74 13.62 -15.92
CA LEU A 128 -10.55 13.16 -17.30
C LEU A 128 -9.38 12.18 -17.41
N TRP A 129 -8.27 12.45 -16.71
CA TRP A 129 -7.14 11.54 -16.65
C TRP A 129 -7.49 10.23 -15.94
N VAL A 130 -8.18 10.30 -14.79
CA VAL A 130 -8.61 9.10 -14.05
C VAL A 130 -9.56 8.23 -14.87
N VAL A 131 -10.51 8.83 -15.57
CA VAL A 131 -11.43 8.09 -16.47
C VAL A 131 -10.64 7.42 -17.60
N THR A 132 -9.67 8.14 -18.19
CA THR A 132 -8.83 7.58 -19.26
C THR A 132 -8.02 6.38 -18.76
N THR A 133 -7.37 6.50 -17.59
CA THR A 133 -6.61 5.39 -17.00
C THR A 133 -7.53 4.24 -16.59
N ALA A 134 -8.72 4.53 -16.05
CA ALA A 134 -9.69 3.52 -15.68
C ALA A 134 -10.20 2.73 -16.89
N ILE A 135 -10.44 3.38 -18.03
CA ILE A 135 -10.85 2.70 -19.28
C ILE A 135 -9.74 1.74 -19.74
N VAL A 136 -8.49 2.20 -19.75
CA VAL A 136 -7.34 1.35 -20.13
C VAL A 136 -7.21 0.15 -19.19
N CYS A 137 -7.27 0.36 -17.88
CA CYS A 137 -7.23 -0.71 -16.90
C CYS A 137 -8.41 -1.68 -17.04
N ALA A 138 -9.63 -1.18 -17.23
CA ALA A 138 -10.83 -2.01 -17.39
C ALA A 138 -10.77 -2.86 -18.67
N LEU A 139 -10.28 -2.30 -19.78
CA LEU A 139 -10.08 -3.06 -21.02
C LEU A 139 -9.05 -4.17 -20.83
N LEU A 140 -7.91 -3.86 -20.21
CA LEU A 140 -6.87 -4.86 -19.92
C LEU A 140 -7.40 -5.97 -19.01
N LEU A 141 -8.05 -5.63 -17.90
CA LEU A 141 -8.63 -6.59 -16.96
C LEU A 141 -9.76 -7.41 -17.61
N GLY A 142 -10.58 -6.79 -18.46
CA GLY A 142 -11.67 -7.45 -19.17
C GLY A 142 -11.17 -8.48 -20.19
N ILE A 143 -10.12 -8.15 -20.96
CA ILE A 143 -9.49 -9.08 -21.90
C ILE A 143 -8.85 -10.25 -21.12
N LEU A 144 -8.12 -9.95 -20.05
CA LEU A 144 -7.51 -10.96 -19.19
C LEU A 144 -8.55 -11.88 -18.55
N TYR A 145 -9.68 -11.34 -18.08
CA TYR A 145 -10.80 -12.13 -17.55
C TYR A 145 -11.45 -13.02 -18.63
N GLY A 146 -11.55 -12.53 -19.87
CA GLY A 146 -12.05 -13.32 -21.01
C GLY A 146 -11.16 -14.52 -21.34
N LEU A 147 -9.84 -14.38 -21.23
CA LEU A 147 -8.86 -15.41 -21.58
C LEU A 147 -8.54 -16.37 -20.41
N ALA A 148 -8.42 -15.85 -19.19
CA ALA A 148 -7.90 -16.57 -18.02
C ALA A 148 -8.83 -16.52 -16.78
N GLY A 149 -10.10 -16.15 -16.94
CA GLY A 149 -11.09 -16.11 -15.85
C GLY A 149 -11.68 -17.46 -15.44
N LYS A 150 -11.02 -18.57 -15.78
CA LYS A 150 -11.43 -19.92 -15.41
C LYS A 150 -10.44 -20.49 -14.40
N VAL A 151 -10.96 -21.14 -13.37
CA VAL A 151 -10.16 -21.84 -12.37
C VAL A 151 -10.47 -23.32 -12.48
N ASP A 152 -9.40 -24.13 -12.54
CA ASP A 152 -9.48 -25.57 -12.62
C ASP A 152 -9.20 -26.15 -11.23
N PHE A 153 -10.18 -26.86 -10.69
CA PHE A 153 -10.07 -27.60 -9.44
C PHE A 153 -9.81 -29.08 -9.73
N THR A 154 -8.81 -29.66 -9.07
CA THR A 154 -8.64 -31.11 -9.06
C THR A 154 -9.65 -31.71 -8.08
N VAL A 155 -10.66 -32.39 -8.62
CA VAL A 155 -11.70 -33.04 -7.82
C VAL A 155 -11.65 -34.54 -8.05
N ARG A 156 -11.94 -35.31 -7.00
CA ARG A 156 -12.15 -36.75 -7.13
C ARG A 156 -13.64 -37.03 -7.16
N HIS A 157 -14.15 -37.50 -8.31
CA HIS A 157 -15.54 -37.93 -8.39
C HIS A 157 -15.71 -39.25 -7.65
N LEU A 158 -16.48 -39.20 -6.57
CA LEU A 158 -16.99 -40.39 -5.91
C LEU A 158 -18.24 -40.83 -6.65
N SER A 159 -18.20 -42.03 -7.23
CA SER A 159 -19.40 -42.70 -7.71
C SER A 159 -19.73 -43.82 -6.73
N SER A 160 -20.91 -43.75 -6.11
CA SER A 160 -21.46 -44.83 -5.29
C SER A 160 -22.65 -45.44 -6.02
N VAL A 161 -22.66 -46.76 -6.16
CA VAL A 161 -23.85 -47.48 -6.62
C VAL A 161 -24.84 -47.57 -5.47
N THR A 162 -26.11 -47.29 -5.76
CA THR A 162 -27.20 -47.59 -4.82
C THR A 162 -27.45 -49.09 -4.82
N THR A 163 -27.62 -49.66 -3.64
CA THR A 163 -28.05 -51.05 -3.47
C THR A 163 -29.35 -51.05 -2.69
N ASN A 164 -30.22 -52.03 -2.93
CA ASN A 164 -31.48 -52.13 -2.19
C ASN A 164 -31.17 -52.29 -0.71
N PHE A 165 -31.92 -51.56 0.12
CA PHE A 165 -31.77 -51.62 1.57
C PHE A 165 -32.03 -53.07 2.03
N PRO A 166 -31.04 -53.75 2.63
CA PRO A 166 -31.22 -55.13 3.06
C PRO A 166 -32.17 -55.20 4.26
N SER A 167 -32.94 -56.28 4.36
CA SER A 167 -33.88 -56.53 5.46
C SER A 167 -33.19 -56.96 6.77
N ASN A 168 -31.89 -57.29 6.70
CA ASN A 168 -31.03 -57.62 7.83
C ASN A 168 -30.14 -56.42 8.22
N TRP A 169 -30.21 -56.01 9.48
CA TRP A 169 -29.63 -54.79 10.04
C TRP A 169 -28.16 -54.95 10.48
N ASP A 170 -27.34 -55.68 9.71
CA ASP A 170 -25.96 -56.00 10.11
C ASP A 170 -24.92 -54.95 9.69
N PHE A 171 -25.30 -53.66 9.69
CA PHE A 171 -24.36 -52.57 9.46
C PHE A 171 -23.87 -52.00 10.79
N SER A 172 -22.68 -52.42 11.21
CA SER A 172 -21.96 -51.81 12.34
C SER A 172 -20.71 -51.08 11.86
N SER A 173 -20.16 -50.18 12.67
CA SER A 173 -18.92 -49.44 12.37
C SER A 173 -17.69 -50.34 12.18
N GLY A 174 -17.78 -51.64 12.47
CA GLY A 174 -16.72 -52.63 12.24
C GLY A 174 -16.80 -53.34 10.89
N GLN A 175 -17.90 -53.20 10.14
CA GLN A 175 -18.08 -53.86 8.84
C GLN A 175 -17.53 -53.01 7.69
N PRO A 176 -17.02 -53.63 6.60
CA PRO A 176 -16.55 -52.90 5.43
C PRO A 176 -17.70 -52.17 4.73
N CYS A 177 -17.36 -51.11 4.00
CA CYS A 177 -18.30 -50.36 3.16
C CYS A 177 -19.05 -51.27 2.17
N ILE A 178 -20.33 -50.96 1.96
CA ILE A 178 -21.20 -51.66 1.00
C ILE A 178 -20.56 -51.60 -0.40
N GLY A 179 -20.39 -52.76 -1.05
CA GLY A 179 -19.81 -52.88 -2.39
C GLY A 179 -18.51 -53.67 -2.52
N GLY A 180 -18.06 -54.38 -1.47
CA GLY A 180 -17.02 -55.41 -1.60
C GLY A 180 -15.57 -54.92 -1.72
N SER A 181 -15.30 -53.65 -1.38
CA SER A 181 -13.94 -53.08 -1.44
C SER A 181 -13.02 -53.50 -0.29
N GLY A 182 -13.56 -54.20 0.73
CA GLY A 182 -12.81 -54.56 1.95
C GLY A 182 -12.40 -53.36 2.81
N ALA A 183 -12.80 -52.14 2.45
CA ALA A 183 -12.44 -50.92 3.17
C ALA A 183 -13.41 -50.66 4.32
N HIS A 184 -12.89 -50.51 5.54
CA HIS A 184 -13.66 -50.16 6.74
C HIS A 184 -14.01 -48.66 6.84
N ALA A 185 -13.52 -47.84 5.90
CA ALA A 185 -13.83 -46.42 5.83
C ALA A 185 -14.12 -46.01 4.38
N CYS A 186 -15.29 -45.43 4.14
CA CYS A 186 -15.69 -44.97 2.81
C CYS A 186 -15.13 -43.57 2.62
N SER A 187 -13.88 -43.47 2.15
CA SER A 187 -13.20 -42.18 1.99
C SER A 187 -12.91 -41.85 0.53
N ALA A 188 -12.96 -40.56 0.19
CA ALA A 188 -12.51 -40.07 -1.12
C ALA A 188 -11.01 -40.31 -1.37
N TYR A 189 -10.23 -40.41 -0.29
CA TYR A 189 -8.78 -40.56 -0.33
C TYR A 189 -8.34 -41.95 -0.80
N THR A 190 -9.17 -42.97 -0.58
CA THR A 190 -8.94 -44.36 -1.01
C THR A 190 -9.39 -44.63 -2.45
N ALA A 191 -9.97 -43.64 -3.15
CA ALA A 191 -10.35 -43.78 -4.56
C ALA A 191 -9.12 -43.86 -5.48
N SER A 192 -9.25 -44.61 -6.59
CA SER A 192 -8.18 -44.78 -7.59
C SER A 192 -7.80 -43.45 -8.24
N ALA A 193 -6.55 -43.32 -8.69
CA ALA A 193 -6.05 -42.13 -9.39
C ALA A 193 -6.86 -41.80 -10.67
N SER A 194 -7.52 -42.80 -11.27
CA SER A 194 -8.44 -42.62 -12.41
C SER A 194 -9.73 -41.87 -12.08
N SER A 195 -10.03 -41.66 -10.80
CA SER A 195 -11.22 -40.90 -10.34
C SER A 195 -10.96 -39.38 -10.27
N GLU A 196 -9.71 -38.96 -10.48
CA GLU A 196 -9.31 -37.56 -10.52
C GLU A 196 -9.76 -36.92 -11.83
N LYS A 197 -10.56 -35.85 -11.74
CA LYS A 197 -11.00 -35.04 -12.87
C LYS A 197 -10.78 -33.57 -12.57
N THR A 198 -10.57 -32.80 -13.63
CA THR A 198 -10.53 -31.35 -13.55
C THR A 198 -11.96 -30.81 -13.64
N TRP A 199 -12.39 -30.09 -12.61
CA TRP A 199 -13.64 -29.35 -12.62
C TRP A 199 -13.34 -27.88 -12.83
N THR A 200 -13.85 -27.33 -13.93
CA THR A 200 -13.59 -25.94 -14.32
C THR A 200 -14.76 -25.06 -13.90
N MET A 201 -14.48 -24.01 -13.15
CA MET A 201 -15.48 -23.04 -12.70
C MET A 201 -15.04 -21.63 -13.09
N ARG A 202 -16.01 -20.82 -13.54
CA ARG A 202 -15.77 -19.41 -13.85
C ARG A 202 -15.90 -18.59 -12.57
N THR A 203 -14.88 -17.81 -12.23
CA THR A 203 -14.90 -16.92 -11.07
C THR A 203 -15.73 -15.67 -11.35
N THR A 204 -16.22 -15.02 -10.30
CA THR A 204 -16.88 -13.72 -10.45
C THR A 204 -15.84 -12.65 -10.82
N PHE A 205 -16.26 -11.62 -11.56
CA PHE A 205 -15.35 -10.57 -12.00
C PHE A 205 -14.63 -9.84 -10.83
N PRO A 206 -15.29 -9.48 -9.71
CA PRO A 206 -14.61 -8.85 -8.58
C PRO A 206 -13.54 -9.74 -7.94
N GLU A 207 -13.83 -11.03 -7.75
CA GLU A 207 -12.86 -11.98 -7.20
C GLU A 207 -11.64 -12.14 -8.11
N TYR A 208 -11.86 -12.15 -9.43
CA TYR A 208 -10.78 -12.19 -10.41
C TYR A 208 -9.85 -10.97 -10.32
N VAL A 209 -10.43 -9.75 -10.24
CA VAL A 209 -9.66 -8.51 -10.13
C VAL A 209 -8.84 -8.49 -8.84
N VAL A 210 -9.43 -8.90 -7.72
CA VAL A 210 -8.72 -9.00 -6.42
C VAL A 210 -7.59 -10.02 -6.49
N ALA A 211 -7.84 -11.21 -7.05
CA ALA A 211 -6.80 -12.24 -7.20
C ALA A 211 -5.63 -11.77 -8.07
N LEU A 212 -5.89 -11.09 -9.18
CA LEU A 212 -4.83 -10.56 -10.03
C LEU A 212 -4.08 -9.41 -9.35
N ALA A 213 -4.80 -8.47 -8.73
CA ALA A 213 -4.22 -7.33 -8.02
C ALA A 213 -3.33 -7.77 -6.85
N THR A 214 -3.73 -8.82 -6.12
CA THR A 214 -2.91 -9.40 -5.03
C THR A 214 -1.65 -10.08 -5.55
N ILE A 215 -1.71 -10.79 -6.68
CA ILE A 215 -0.51 -11.36 -7.32
C ILE A 215 0.47 -10.25 -7.72
N VAL A 216 0.01 -9.25 -8.49
CA VAL A 216 0.86 -8.13 -8.92
C VAL A 216 1.36 -7.34 -7.72
N GLY A 217 0.48 -7.07 -6.76
CA GLY A 217 0.79 -6.38 -5.51
C GLY A 217 1.85 -7.11 -4.69
N SER A 218 1.81 -8.44 -4.61
CA SER A 218 2.83 -9.23 -3.90
C SER A 218 4.22 -9.09 -4.53
N VAL A 219 4.30 -9.05 -5.87
CA VAL A 219 5.55 -8.82 -6.59
C VAL A 219 6.07 -7.41 -6.34
N LEU A 220 5.22 -6.38 -6.48
CA LEU A 220 5.62 -4.99 -6.22
C LEU A 220 6.02 -4.77 -4.76
N PHE A 221 5.29 -5.37 -3.81
CA PHE A 221 5.62 -5.31 -2.39
C PHE A 221 6.96 -5.95 -2.08
N SER A 222 7.30 -7.08 -2.72
CA SER A 222 8.61 -7.70 -2.53
C SER A 222 9.77 -6.80 -2.98
N ILE A 223 9.59 -6.05 -4.07
CA ILE A 223 10.59 -5.14 -4.63
C ILE A 223 10.68 -3.86 -3.79
N PHE A 224 9.57 -3.13 -3.64
CA PHE A 224 9.57 -1.83 -2.97
C PHE A 224 9.62 -1.94 -1.44
N GLY A 225 8.93 -2.92 -0.86
CA GLY A 225 8.98 -3.17 0.58
C GLY A 225 10.36 -3.64 1.03
N GLY A 226 10.99 -4.53 0.27
CA GLY A 226 12.35 -5.01 0.55
C GLY A 226 13.39 -3.89 0.49
N VAL A 227 13.38 -3.09 -0.58
CA VAL A 227 14.29 -1.94 -0.72
C VAL A 227 14.03 -0.89 0.36
N GLY A 228 12.76 -0.57 0.64
CA GLY A 228 12.38 0.44 1.64
C GLY A 228 12.89 0.11 3.05
N ILE A 229 12.76 -1.15 3.48
CA ILE A 229 13.27 -1.59 4.79
C ILE A 229 14.80 -1.54 4.85
N ALA A 230 15.49 -1.83 3.74
CA ALA A 230 16.95 -1.77 3.67
C ALA A 230 17.50 -0.33 3.63
N CYS A 231 16.73 0.65 3.15
CA CYS A 231 17.19 2.03 3.01
C CYS A 231 17.52 2.70 4.35
N LEU A 232 16.76 2.45 5.42
CA LEU A 232 17.00 3.07 6.73
C LEU A 232 18.34 2.62 7.36
N PRO A 233 18.64 1.31 7.52
CA PRO A 233 19.91 0.89 8.08
C PRO A 233 21.09 1.27 7.18
N LEU A 234 20.95 1.16 5.86
CA LEU A 234 22.00 1.59 4.92
C LEU A 234 22.25 3.11 5.00
N GLY A 235 21.19 3.90 5.15
CA GLY A 235 21.27 5.34 5.34
C GLY A 235 21.98 5.71 6.64
N LEU A 236 21.66 5.03 7.75
CA LEU A 236 22.35 5.22 9.02
C LEU A 236 23.83 4.83 8.95
N ILE A 237 24.17 3.71 8.31
CA ILE A 237 25.58 3.31 8.10
C ILE A 237 26.31 4.32 7.22
N ALA A 238 25.70 4.76 6.12
CA ALA A 238 26.28 5.77 5.24
C ALA A 238 26.47 7.11 5.98
N SER A 239 25.51 7.52 6.80
CA SER A 239 25.61 8.72 7.65
C SER A 239 26.75 8.60 8.66
N PHE A 240 26.94 7.43 9.28
CA PHE A 240 28.03 7.18 10.20
C PHE A 240 29.40 7.22 9.49
N ILE A 241 29.50 6.69 8.27
CA ILE A 241 30.75 6.70 7.49
C ILE A 241 31.07 8.12 6.99
N ARG A 242 30.06 8.85 6.50
CA ARG A 242 30.19 10.19 5.92
C ARG A 242 30.18 11.31 6.95
N ARG A 243 30.02 11.01 8.25
CA ARG A 243 29.99 12.01 9.31
C ARG A 243 31.22 12.93 9.23
N PRO A 244 31.06 14.26 9.36
CA PRO A 244 32.19 15.17 9.41
C PRO A 244 33.05 14.87 10.65
N LYS A 245 34.36 14.71 10.44
CA LYS A 245 35.31 14.35 11.52
C LYS A 245 36.00 15.58 12.14
N ALA A 246 35.86 16.75 11.54
CA ALA A 246 36.52 17.97 11.96
C ALA A 246 35.47 19.01 12.37
N VAL A 247 35.62 19.56 13.58
CA VAL A 247 34.84 20.72 14.03
C VAL A 247 35.51 21.98 13.46
N ILE A 248 34.73 22.81 12.76
CA ILE A 248 35.23 24.02 12.11
C ILE A 248 35.22 25.20 13.10
N THR A 249 36.18 26.11 12.97
CA THR A 249 36.20 27.36 13.76
C THR A 249 35.19 28.39 13.25
N ARG A 250 34.69 29.29 14.10
CA ARG A 250 33.73 30.34 13.71
C ARG A 250 34.16 31.17 12.48
N SER A 251 35.45 31.46 12.36
CA SER A 251 35.97 32.25 11.23
C SER A 251 35.95 31.49 9.90
N GLN A 252 36.20 30.18 9.91
CA GLN A 252 36.09 29.31 8.73
C GLN A 252 34.62 29.09 8.34
N TYR A 253 33.73 28.90 9.32
CA TYR A 253 32.28 28.81 9.08
C TYR A 253 31.75 30.05 8.38
N ILE A 254 32.09 31.26 8.86
CA ILE A 254 31.65 32.51 8.24
C ILE A 254 32.16 32.61 6.80
N LYS A 255 33.42 32.21 6.53
CA LYS A 255 33.97 32.22 5.16
C LYS A 255 33.19 31.29 4.23
N GLU A 256 33.00 30.03 4.61
CA GLU A 256 32.26 29.07 3.78
C GLU A 256 30.78 29.44 3.63
N ALA A 257 30.13 29.90 4.70
CA ALA A 257 28.75 30.41 4.65
C ALA A 257 28.62 31.60 3.69
N THR A 258 29.60 32.51 3.66
CA THR A 258 29.60 33.62 2.68
C THR A 258 29.83 33.16 1.24
N GLU A 259 30.61 32.09 1.02
CA GLU A 259 30.79 31.51 -0.31
C GLU A 259 29.52 30.80 -0.79
N LEU A 260 28.89 30.00 0.08
CA LEU A 260 27.59 29.37 -0.19
C LEU A 260 26.50 30.42 -0.45
N GLY A 261 26.47 31.50 0.33
CA GLY A 261 25.55 32.61 0.11
C GLY A 261 25.75 33.31 -1.24
N LYS A 262 26.97 33.36 -1.78
CA LYS A 262 27.22 33.85 -3.15
C LYS A 262 26.68 32.88 -4.19
N ARG A 263 26.95 31.59 -4.06
CA ARG A 263 26.41 30.55 -4.96
C ARG A 263 24.88 30.53 -4.95
N ALA A 264 24.26 30.65 -3.78
CA ALA A 264 22.81 30.75 -3.64
C ALA A 264 22.23 31.94 -4.41
N LYS A 265 22.90 33.10 -4.36
CA LYS A 265 22.50 34.30 -5.13
C LYS A 265 22.64 34.10 -6.63
N GLU A 266 23.65 33.37 -7.09
CA GLU A 266 23.84 33.03 -8.50
C GLU A 266 22.76 32.07 -8.99
N VAL A 267 22.46 31.02 -8.23
CA VAL A 267 21.38 30.06 -8.51
C VAL A 267 20.02 30.77 -8.52
N LYS A 268 19.76 31.67 -7.56
CA LYS A 268 18.53 32.49 -7.52
C LYS A 268 18.39 33.34 -8.79
N LYS A 269 19.45 34.02 -9.23
CA LYS A 269 19.44 34.81 -10.47
C LYS A 269 19.18 33.93 -11.71
N ALA A 270 19.77 32.73 -11.76
CA ALA A 270 19.53 31.79 -12.85
C ALA A 270 18.07 31.31 -12.87
N ALA A 271 17.48 31.04 -11.69
CA ALA A 271 16.07 30.69 -11.55
C ALA A 271 15.15 31.85 -11.98
N ASP A 272 15.43 33.08 -11.55
CA ASP A 272 14.65 34.27 -11.93
C ASP A 272 14.70 34.52 -13.45
N ALA A 273 15.87 34.33 -14.08
CA ALA A 273 16.02 34.44 -15.54
C ALA A 273 15.18 33.39 -16.28
N LEU A 274 15.17 32.14 -15.80
CA LEU A 274 14.33 31.08 -16.36
C LEU A 274 12.83 31.34 -16.17
N HIS A 275 12.45 31.97 -15.06
CA HIS A 275 11.06 32.36 -14.82
C HIS A 275 10.62 33.51 -15.75
N GLN A 276 11.52 34.43 -16.10
CA GLN A 276 11.24 35.45 -17.13
C GLN A 276 11.12 34.84 -18.53
N GLU A 277 11.96 33.86 -18.88
CA GLU A 277 11.82 33.08 -20.13
C GLU A 277 10.50 32.29 -20.19
N GLU A 278 9.99 31.88 -19.03
CA GLU A 278 8.69 31.22 -18.94
C GLU A 278 7.55 32.19 -19.29
N ARG A 279 7.60 33.42 -18.75
CA ARG A 279 6.62 34.48 -19.02
C ARG A 279 6.64 34.95 -20.47
N SER A 280 7.79 34.91 -21.13
CA SER A 280 7.91 35.23 -22.56
C SER A 280 7.42 34.09 -23.48
N GLY A 281 6.95 32.97 -22.92
CA GLY A 281 6.29 31.89 -23.65
C GLY A 281 7.23 30.83 -24.22
N SER A 282 8.53 30.87 -23.93
CA SER A 282 9.53 29.95 -24.49
C SER A 282 9.65 28.64 -23.70
N LYS A 283 8.57 27.85 -23.62
CA LYS A 283 8.54 26.55 -22.90
C LYS A 283 9.14 25.39 -23.72
N GLY A 284 10.33 25.60 -24.30
CA GLY A 284 11.02 24.63 -25.15
C GLY A 284 11.80 23.53 -24.41
N ARG A 285 12.45 22.63 -25.16
CA ARG A 285 13.29 21.54 -24.63
C ARG A 285 14.55 22.05 -23.90
N LYS A 286 15.12 23.17 -24.36
CA LYS A 286 16.28 23.83 -23.75
C LYS A 286 15.95 24.40 -22.37
N TRP A 287 14.81 25.08 -22.25
CA TRP A 287 14.31 25.60 -20.97
C TRP A 287 14.13 24.48 -19.94
N ARG A 288 13.46 23.38 -20.30
CA ARG A 288 13.29 22.22 -19.39
C ARG A 288 14.62 21.61 -18.93
N LYS A 289 15.65 21.61 -19.79
CA LYS A 289 16.99 21.14 -19.43
C LYS A 289 17.66 22.08 -18.43
N ASN A 290 17.53 23.39 -18.64
CA ASN A 290 18.10 24.40 -17.75
C ASN A 290 17.39 24.42 -16.38
N VAL A 291 16.06 24.28 -16.34
CA VAL A 291 15.29 24.15 -15.08
C VAL A 291 15.79 22.96 -14.26
N LYS A 292 15.94 21.78 -14.88
CA LYS A 292 16.48 20.59 -14.19
C LYS A 292 17.92 20.78 -13.71
N ALA A 293 18.72 21.56 -14.42
CA ALA A 293 20.10 21.84 -14.01
C ALA A 293 20.12 22.74 -12.77
N VAL A 294 19.32 23.81 -12.75
CA VAL A 294 19.15 24.70 -11.60
C VAL A 294 18.58 23.96 -10.39
N GLU A 295 17.59 23.08 -10.60
CA GLU A 295 17.02 22.24 -9.54
C GLU A 295 18.08 21.31 -8.92
N LYS A 296 18.94 20.73 -9.75
CA LYS A 296 20.06 19.90 -9.26
C LYS A 296 21.09 20.72 -8.47
N GLU A 297 21.44 21.91 -8.95
CA GLU A 297 22.37 22.81 -8.25
C GLU A 297 21.79 23.27 -6.91
N LEU A 298 20.49 23.54 -6.84
CA LEU A 298 19.79 23.89 -5.62
C LEU A 298 19.86 22.75 -4.59
N LEU A 299 19.57 21.51 -5.01
CA LEU A 299 19.67 20.33 -4.12
C LEU A 299 21.10 20.13 -3.58
N GLN A 300 22.12 20.36 -4.40
CA GLN A 300 23.51 20.31 -3.95
C GLN A 300 23.82 21.40 -2.93
N LEU A 301 23.29 22.61 -3.15
CA LEU A 301 23.48 23.73 -2.25
C LEU A 301 22.79 23.49 -0.89
N GLU A 302 21.60 22.88 -0.87
CA GLU A 302 20.93 22.46 0.37
C GLU A 302 21.73 21.39 1.13
N GLU A 303 22.28 20.40 0.42
CA GLU A 303 23.14 19.37 1.02
C GLU A 303 24.42 19.97 1.62
N ASP A 304 25.05 20.92 0.91
CA ASP A 304 26.24 21.64 1.38
C ASP A 304 25.93 22.51 2.61
N VAL A 305 24.80 23.21 2.63
CA VAL A 305 24.36 24.01 3.80
C VAL A 305 24.12 23.12 5.01
N LYS A 306 23.43 22.00 4.83
CA LYS A 306 23.17 21.04 5.90
C LYS A 306 24.47 20.47 6.48
N LEU A 307 25.43 20.14 5.62
CA LEU A 307 26.74 19.64 6.03
C LEU A 307 27.50 20.72 6.83
N LEU A 308 27.45 21.98 6.38
CA LEU A 308 28.07 23.10 7.09
C LEU A 308 27.43 23.34 8.48
N GLU A 309 26.11 23.21 8.60
CA GLU A 309 25.39 23.29 9.89
C GLU A 309 25.76 22.15 10.84
N GLU A 310 25.94 20.92 10.33
CA GLU A 310 26.38 19.77 11.13
C GLU A 310 27.84 19.89 11.63
N MET A 311 28.70 20.64 10.93
CA MET A 311 30.10 20.86 11.29
C MET A 311 30.32 21.93 12.37
N TYR A 312 29.35 22.81 12.60
CA TYR A 312 29.43 23.86 13.62
C TYR A 312 28.96 23.33 14.99
N PRO A 313 29.66 23.63 16.11
CA PRO A 313 29.27 23.11 17.42
C PRO A 313 27.87 23.59 17.83
N GLN A 314 26.95 22.63 18.02
CA GLN A 314 25.52 22.83 18.33
C GLN A 314 25.21 23.52 19.69
N GLY A 315 26.23 24.00 20.40
CA GLY A 315 26.09 24.72 21.68
C GLY A 315 25.99 26.24 21.56
N GLU A 316 26.43 26.82 20.44
CA GLU A 316 26.24 28.25 20.15
C GLU A 316 25.06 28.41 19.19
N LYS A 317 24.01 29.11 19.63
CA LYS A 317 22.82 29.33 18.82
C LYS A 317 23.20 29.99 17.48
N VAL A 318 22.89 29.30 16.38
CA VAL A 318 22.97 29.77 14.98
C VAL A 318 21.95 30.89 14.67
N SER A 319 21.30 31.45 15.70
CA SER A 319 20.24 32.47 15.55
C SER A 319 20.76 33.84 15.11
N GLU A 320 22.06 34.10 15.13
CA GLU A 320 22.61 35.41 14.71
C GLU A 320 22.98 35.48 13.21
N ILE A 321 23.05 34.36 12.51
CA ILE A 321 23.50 34.30 11.09
C ILE A 321 22.39 33.78 10.15
N THR A 322 21.22 33.44 10.69
CA THR A 322 20.05 33.04 9.90
C THR A 322 19.53 34.21 9.07
N TRP A 323 20.06 34.30 7.84
CA TRP A 323 19.37 34.78 6.64
C TRP A 323 18.66 36.15 6.70
N ASN A 324 19.30 37.17 7.28
CA ASN A 324 18.90 38.57 7.08
C ASN A 324 19.36 39.14 5.72
N PHE A 325 19.04 38.44 4.63
CA PHE A 325 19.09 38.99 3.27
C PHE A 325 17.81 38.59 2.53
N VAL A 326 16.73 39.28 2.90
CA VAL A 326 15.58 39.55 2.04
C VAL A 326 16.05 40.23 0.75
#